data_AF-A0A950P6G2-F1
#
_entry.id   AF-A0A950P6G2-F1
#
_cell.length_a   1.000
_cell.length_b   1.000
_cell.length_c   1.000
_cell.angle_alpha   90.00
_cell.angle_beta   90.00
_cell.angle_gamma   90.00
#
_symmetry.space_group_name_H-M   'P 1'
#
loop_
_entity.id
_entity.type
_entity.pdbx_description
1 polymer ?
#
loop_
_entity_poly.entity_id
_entity_poly.type
_entity_poly.pdbx_seq_one_letter_code
_entity_poly.pdbx_strand_id
1 'polypeptide(L)'
;AARHRLAVLVRLGLLRRFRPHPPTGSAPWHYVLGPVGAALLGTEDRDERRWAPQVRADRQLGLERSPRLSHMTGRNQFFVALAAHAREHGGEVREWQNETQAAAHALGDLLVGGIWDRLPNPDGAGTWAEDGREVSFLLEYDLGTEHLPVLAAKLDGYALLASLLADAGQAAPPLLFCFGSPRREQAARRALTGTQDSAAVRIATAAIDPYLTSPAGPVWLPLSGPQGGQVRLIDLDAALPDPWRDYRARRARERRQAAEREKALLRADEDQAAMYGAPAGETAMKDAPHG
;
A
#
# COMPACT_ATOMS: atom_id res chain seq x y z
N ALA A 1 24.54 5.47 -23.37
CA ALA A 1 24.47 6.57 -22.38
C ALA A 1 24.29 6.10 -20.93
N ALA A 2 23.26 5.30 -20.59
CA ALA A 2 22.93 4.93 -19.20
C ALA A 2 24.06 4.18 -18.44
N ARG A 3 24.67 3.16 -19.06
CA ARG A 3 25.80 2.41 -18.44
C ARG A 3 27.01 3.30 -18.12
N HIS A 4 27.29 4.29 -18.96
CA HIS A 4 28.37 5.24 -18.72
C HIS A 4 28.06 6.14 -17.51
N ARG A 5 26.83 6.66 -17.42
CA ARG A 5 26.37 7.44 -16.26
C ARG A 5 26.46 6.64 -14.96
N LEU A 6 26.01 5.39 -14.95
CA LEU A 6 26.14 4.51 -13.78
C LEU A 6 27.60 4.34 -13.34
N ALA A 7 28.53 4.17 -14.28
CA ALA A 7 29.96 4.08 -13.95
C ALA A 7 30.50 5.39 -13.35
N VAL A 8 30.07 6.55 -13.86
CA VAL A 8 30.41 7.86 -13.29
C VAL A 8 29.88 7.99 -11.85
N LEU A 9 28.59 7.69 -11.63
CA LEU A 9 27.96 7.76 -10.31
C LEU A 9 28.65 6.85 -9.29
N VAL A 10 29.09 5.67 -9.72
CA VAL A 10 29.88 4.77 -8.86
C VAL A 10 31.24 5.37 -8.52
N ARG A 11 31.96 5.94 -9.51
CA ARG A 11 33.26 6.59 -9.25
C ARG A 11 33.15 7.79 -8.31
N LEU A 12 32.03 8.52 -8.36
CA LEU A 12 31.76 9.65 -7.46
C LEU A 12 31.29 9.22 -6.06
N GLY A 13 31.12 7.91 -5.81
CA GLY A 13 30.60 7.39 -4.53
C GLY A 13 29.11 7.66 -4.31
N LEU A 14 28.41 8.17 -5.32
CA LEU A 14 26.94 8.37 -5.31
C LEU A 14 26.21 7.03 -5.32
N LEU A 15 26.76 6.06 -6.04
CA LEU A 15 26.31 4.68 -6.04
C LEU A 15 27.46 3.77 -5.60
N ARG A 16 27.08 2.61 -5.07
CA ARG A 16 27.93 1.42 -5.00
C ARG A 16 27.35 0.38 -5.93
N ARG A 17 28.18 -0.57 -6.36
CA ARG A 17 27.73 -1.69 -7.17
C ARG A 17 28.32 -2.99 -6.67
N PHE A 18 27.57 -4.06 -6.84
CA PHE A 18 28.02 -5.41 -6.56
C PHE A 18 27.47 -6.38 -7.59
N ARG A 19 28.00 -7.60 -7.60
CA ARG A 19 27.49 -8.71 -8.40
C ARG A 19 27.36 -9.92 -7.49
N PRO A 20 26.21 -10.61 -7.47
CA PRO A 20 26.15 -11.90 -6.83
C PRO A 20 27.09 -12.86 -7.57
N HIS A 21 27.61 -13.84 -6.85
CA HIS A 21 28.54 -14.84 -7.39
C HIS A 21 27.80 -16.16 -7.61
N PRO A 22 27.18 -16.38 -8.80
CA PRO A 22 26.51 -17.63 -9.07
C PRO A 22 27.53 -18.77 -9.23
N PRO A 23 27.14 -20.03 -8.94
CA PRO A 23 28.02 -21.20 -9.13
C PRO A 23 28.53 -21.34 -10.58
N THR A 24 27.75 -20.87 -11.55
CA THR A 24 28.09 -20.87 -12.98
C THR A 24 27.56 -19.61 -13.67
N GLY A 25 28.23 -19.19 -14.75
CA GLY A 25 27.81 -18.06 -15.58
C GLY A 25 28.15 -16.68 -15.00
N SER A 26 27.44 -15.64 -15.47
CA SER A 26 27.61 -14.26 -15.04
C SER A 26 26.32 -13.68 -14.49
N ALA A 27 26.40 -12.82 -13.47
CA ALA A 27 25.27 -12.10 -12.94
C ALA A 27 25.25 -10.61 -13.34
N PRO A 28 24.07 -9.98 -13.43
CA PRO A 28 23.97 -8.54 -13.67
C PRO A 28 24.61 -7.73 -12.52
N TRP A 29 25.07 -6.51 -12.85
CA TRP A 29 25.46 -5.55 -11.80
C TRP A 29 24.22 -5.04 -11.08
N HIS A 30 24.26 -5.07 -9.75
CA HIS A 30 23.30 -4.39 -8.89
C HIS A 30 23.90 -3.09 -8.39
N TYR A 31 23.07 -2.06 -8.23
CA TYR A 31 23.47 -0.74 -7.78
C TYR A 31 22.68 -0.37 -6.54
N VAL A 32 23.36 0.19 -5.55
CA VAL A 32 22.77 0.64 -4.28
C VAL A 32 23.29 2.04 -3.97
N LEU A 33 22.56 2.78 -3.13
CA LEU A 33 22.95 4.13 -2.73
C LEU A 33 24.32 4.12 -2.03
N GLY A 34 25.23 4.98 -2.47
CA GLY A 34 26.52 5.19 -1.84
C GLY A 34 26.47 6.32 -0.80
N PRO A 35 27.50 6.45 0.07
CA PRO A 35 27.48 7.44 1.16
C PRO A 35 27.34 8.88 0.67
N VAL A 36 28.01 9.23 -0.43
CA VAL A 36 27.92 10.56 -1.04
C VAL A 36 26.51 10.81 -1.57
N GLY A 37 25.89 9.78 -2.16
CA GLY A 37 24.52 9.87 -2.68
C GLY A 37 23.51 10.07 -1.56
N ALA A 38 23.66 9.35 -0.45
CA ALA A 38 22.80 9.52 0.73
C ALA A 38 22.94 10.91 1.36
N ALA A 39 24.15 11.46 1.43
CA ALA A 39 24.35 12.82 1.92
C ALA A 39 23.64 13.84 1.02
N LEU A 40 23.80 13.72 -0.31
CA LEU A 40 23.14 14.61 -1.28
C LEU A 40 21.61 14.55 -1.19
N LEU A 41 21.03 13.34 -1.15
CA LEU A 41 19.58 13.18 -0.99
C LEU A 41 19.10 13.74 0.36
N GLY A 42 19.90 13.60 1.42
CA GLY A 42 19.58 14.20 2.71
C GLY A 42 19.53 15.73 2.65
N THR A 43 20.46 16.35 1.92
CA THR A 43 20.42 17.79 1.67
C THR A 43 19.21 18.21 0.84
N GLU A 44 18.89 17.46 -0.22
CA GLU A 44 17.72 17.72 -1.09
C GLU A 44 16.41 17.64 -0.32
N ASP A 45 16.25 16.62 0.51
CA ASP A 45 15.07 16.40 1.36
C ASP A 45 15.02 17.29 2.60
N ARG A 46 16.09 18.07 2.86
CA ARG A 46 16.29 18.84 4.10
C ARG A 46 16.23 17.97 5.37
N ASP A 47 16.66 16.72 5.25
CA ASP A 47 16.80 15.75 6.33
C ASP A 47 18.07 14.90 6.13
N GLU A 48 19.17 15.35 6.72
CA GLU A 48 20.48 14.69 6.64
C GLU A 48 20.50 13.28 7.25
N ARG A 49 19.52 12.96 8.12
CA ARG A 49 19.46 11.68 8.83
C ARG A 49 18.58 10.66 8.11
N ARG A 50 17.78 11.07 7.14
CA ARG A 50 16.84 10.20 6.42
C ARG A 50 17.51 9.02 5.70
N TRP A 51 18.62 9.28 5.01
CA TRP A 51 19.24 8.32 4.08
C TRP A 51 20.48 7.63 4.65
N ALA A 52 21.19 8.28 5.59
CA ALA A 52 22.42 7.74 6.16
C ALA A 52 22.28 6.32 6.77
N PRO A 53 21.19 5.98 7.51
CA PRO A 53 20.99 4.63 8.05
C PRO A 53 20.84 3.53 6.98
N GLN A 54 20.49 3.90 5.74
CA GLN A 54 20.30 2.97 4.64
C GLN A 54 21.62 2.60 3.97
N VAL A 55 22.68 3.39 4.16
CA VAL A 55 24.01 3.17 3.58
C VAL A 55 24.96 2.56 4.60
N ARG A 56 24.70 1.29 4.90
CA ARG A 56 25.50 0.48 5.82
C ARG A 56 26.36 -0.52 5.05
N ALA A 57 27.69 -0.39 5.15
CA ALA A 57 28.62 -1.18 4.34
C ALA A 57 28.48 -2.69 4.59
N ASP A 58 28.32 -3.10 5.84
CA ASP A 58 28.01 -4.47 6.25
C ASP A 58 26.71 -4.99 5.61
N ARG A 59 25.64 -4.18 5.64
CA ARG A 59 24.35 -4.53 5.07
C ARG A 59 24.42 -4.66 3.54
N GLN A 60 25.18 -3.78 2.90
CA GLN A 60 25.38 -3.79 1.46
C GLN A 60 26.24 -4.97 1.00
N LEU A 61 27.29 -5.34 1.75
CA LEU A 61 28.06 -6.55 1.49
C LEU A 61 27.21 -7.81 1.66
N GLY A 62 26.30 -7.83 2.65
CA GLY A 62 25.36 -8.92 2.86
C GLY A 62 24.43 -9.17 1.67
N LEU A 63 24.16 -8.16 0.83
CA LEU A 63 23.31 -8.33 -0.35
C LEU A 63 23.93 -9.23 -1.41
N GLU A 64 25.26 -9.27 -1.52
CA GLU A 64 25.97 -10.11 -2.50
C GLU A 64 25.65 -11.60 -2.36
N ARG A 65 25.36 -12.04 -1.14
CA ARG A 65 25.04 -13.43 -0.78
C ARG A 65 23.61 -13.58 -0.27
N SER A 66 22.78 -12.55 -0.42
CA SER A 66 21.43 -12.57 0.13
C SER A 66 20.55 -13.53 -0.66
N PRO A 67 19.92 -14.52 0.00
CA PRO A 67 18.93 -15.39 -0.66
C PRO A 67 17.67 -14.61 -1.06
N ARG A 68 17.46 -13.41 -0.51
CA ARG A 68 16.33 -12.53 -0.83
C ARG A 68 16.56 -11.65 -2.05
N LEU A 69 17.77 -11.64 -2.63
CA LEU A 69 18.12 -10.72 -3.70
C LEU A 69 17.22 -10.89 -4.93
N SER A 70 16.95 -12.14 -5.34
CA SER A 70 16.07 -12.45 -6.47
C SER A 70 14.63 -11.96 -6.25
N HIS A 71 14.15 -12.03 -5.02
CA HIS A 71 12.81 -11.59 -4.64
C HIS A 71 12.73 -10.06 -4.59
N MET A 72 13.73 -9.40 -4.00
CA MET A 72 13.86 -7.93 -4.01
C MET A 72 13.94 -7.38 -5.43
N THR A 73 14.72 -8.00 -6.31
CA THR A 73 14.86 -7.53 -7.69
C THR A 73 13.63 -7.84 -8.52
N GLY A 74 13.01 -9.01 -8.32
CA GLY A 74 11.77 -9.40 -8.99
C GLY A 74 10.61 -8.45 -8.70
N ARG A 75 10.36 -8.13 -7.42
CA ARG A 75 9.31 -7.17 -7.07
C ARG A 75 9.58 -5.77 -7.62
N ASN A 76 10.85 -5.32 -7.63
CA ASN A 76 11.19 -4.02 -8.21
C ASN A 76 11.02 -4.02 -9.73
N GLN A 77 11.32 -5.15 -10.38
CA GLN A 77 11.14 -5.31 -11.82
C GLN A 77 9.66 -5.18 -12.22
N PHE A 78 8.71 -5.60 -11.36
CA PHE A 78 7.29 -5.36 -11.58
C PHE A 78 6.97 -3.87 -11.82
N PHE A 79 7.42 -2.99 -10.92
CA PHE A 79 7.21 -1.54 -11.06
C PHE A 79 8.01 -0.93 -12.21
N VAL A 80 9.23 -1.42 -12.46
CA VAL A 80 10.03 -1.02 -13.63
C VAL A 80 9.30 -1.37 -14.94
N ALA A 81 8.64 -2.53 -15.00
CA ALA A 81 7.85 -2.95 -16.16
C ALA A 81 6.64 -2.03 -16.38
N LEU A 82 5.95 -1.61 -15.32
CA LEU A 82 4.90 -0.59 -15.40
C LEU A 82 5.45 0.75 -15.92
N ALA A 83 6.57 1.22 -15.37
CA ALA A 83 7.19 2.46 -15.80
C ALA A 83 7.72 2.41 -17.25
N ALA A 84 8.16 1.24 -17.72
CA ALA A 84 8.52 1.01 -19.11
C ALA A 84 7.28 1.03 -20.02
N HIS A 85 6.21 0.33 -19.61
CA HIS A 85 4.93 0.33 -20.32
C HIS A 85 4.37 1.75 -20.47
N ALA A 86 4.40 2.55 -19.41
CA ALA A 86 3.97 3.95 -19.39
C ALA A 86 4.63 4.79 -20.50
N ARG A 87 5.93 4.57 -20.75
CA ARG A 87 6.69 5.32 -21.76
C ARG A 87 6.32 4.95 -23.19
N GLU A 88 5.89 3.72 -23.41
CA GLU A 88 5.63 3.17 -24.75
C GLU A 88 4.14 3.24 -25.12
N HIS A 89 3.25 3.08 -24.14
CA HIS A 89 1.82 2.89 -24.35
C HIS A 89 0.95 3.92 -23.63
N GLY A 90 1.55 4.79 -22.80
CA GLY A 90 0.83 5.72 -21.93
C GLY A 90 0.50 5.13 -20.56
N GLY A 91 -0.04 5.98 -19.69
CA GLY A 91 -0.22 5.70 -18.26
C GLY A 91 0.94 6.18 -17.39
N GLU A 92 0.86 5.94 -16.09
CA GLU A 92 1.79 6.48 -15.10
C GLU A 92 1.81 5.61 -13.83
N VAL A 93 3.01 5.39 -13.28
CA VAL A 93 3.18 4.91 -11.90
C VAL A 93 3.21 6.14 -11.00
N ARG A 94 2.07 6.48 -10.38
CA ARG A 94 1.95 7.65 -9.50
C ARG A 94 2.60 7.44 -8.14
N GLU A 95 2.53 6.19 -7.67
CA GLU A 95 3.08 5.80 -6.39
C GLU A 95 3.78 4.45 -6.51
N TRP A 96 4.96 4.34 -5.91
CA TRP A 96 5.71 3.11 -5.76
C TRP A 96 6.28 3.07 -4.35
N GLN A 97 5.73 2.17 -3.55
CA GLN A 97 6.17 1.90 -2.19
C GLN A 97 6.74 0.50 -2.06
N ASN A 98 7.82 0.39 -1.29
CA ASN A 98 8.37 -0.91 -0.90
C ASN A 98 7.64 -1.48 0.32
N GLU A 99 7.99 -2.71 0.71
CA GLU A 99 7.46 -3.45 1.85
C GLU A 99 7.30 -2.62 3.14
N THR A 100 8.35 -1.90 3.55
CA THR A 100 8.33 -1.08 4.78
C THR A 100 7.37 0.10 4.69
N GLN A 101 7.16 0.65 3.50
CA GLN A 101 6.27 1.80 3.27
C GLN A 101 4.82 1.36 3.03
N ALA A 102 4.62 0.24 2.34
CA ALA A 102 3.31 -0.29 2.00
C ALA A 102 2.49 -0.67 3.25
N ALA A 103 3.13 -1.29 4.25
CA ALA A 103 2.49 -1.57 5.54
C ALA A 103 2.11 -0.29 6.31
N ALA A 104 2.89 0.79 6.19
CA ALA A 104 2.59 2.06 6.84
C ALA A 104 1.51 2.87 6.10
N HIS A 105 1.51 2.83 4.76
CA HIS A 105 0.59 3.60 3.93
C HIS A 105 -0.83 3.03 3.90
N ALA A 106 -0.98 1.70 3.87
CA ALA A 106 -2.29 1.07 3.88
C ALA A 106 -3.09 1.36 5.15
N LEU A 107 -2.45 1.91 6.19
CA LEU A 107 -3.04 2.06 7.53
C LEU A 107 -2.95 3.48 8.11
N GLY A 108 -2.08 4.37 7.61
CA GLY A 108 -2.02 5.77 8.05
C GLY A 108 -2.09 5.95 9.57
N ASP A 109 -2.93 6.88 10.03
CA ASP A 109 -3.20 7.19 11.45
C ASP A 109 -4.11 6.15 12.16
N LEU A 110 -4.61 5.11 11.48
CA LEU A 110 -5.53 4.11 12.09
C LEU A 110 -4.84 3.24 13.14
N LEU A 111 -3.52 3.37 13.30
CA LEU A 111 -2.72 2.53 14.17
C LEU A 111 -2.42 3.17 15.51
N VAL A 112 -3.49 3.35 16.28
CA VAL A 112 -3.44 3.43 17.74
C VAL A 112 -3.72 2.02 18.28
N GLY A 113 -2.73 1.32 18.86
CA GLY A 113 -3.03 0.16 19.72
C GLY A 113 -2.32 -1.18 19.47
N GLY A 114 -1.14 -1.23 18.85
CA GLY A 114 -0.28 -2.43 18.92
C GLY A 114 -0.72 -3.64 18.08
N ILE A 115 -1.56 -3.45 17.06
CA ILE A 115 -1.99 -4.51 16.14
C ILE A 115 -1.04 -4.72 14.94
N TRP A 116 0.10 -4.01 14.91
CA TRP A 116 1.09 -4.07 13.83
C TRP A 116 1.52 -5.49 13.48
N ASP A 117 1.73 -6.34 14.49
CA ASP A 117 2.18 -7.73 14.30
C ASP A 117 1.13 -8.63 13.60
N ARG A 118 -0.12 -8.18 13.51
CA ARG A 118 -1.22 -8.92 12.86
C ARG A 118 -1.53 -8.41 11.45
N LEU A 119 -0.93 -7.30 11.05
CA LEU A 119 -1.19 -6.71 9.74
C LEU A 119 -0.27 -7.33 8.70
N PRO A 120 -0.75 -7.47 7.46
CA PRO A 120 0.05 -8.07 6.41
C PRO A 120 1.18 -7.11 6.04
N ASN A 121 2.27 -7.70 5.58
CA ASN A 121 3.44 -6.97 5.10
C ASN A 121 3.62 -7.24 3.61
N PRO A 122 2.87 -6.53 2.74
CA PRO A 122 2.92 -6.73 1.29
C PRO A 122 4.34 -6.49 0.76
N ASP A 123 4.70 -7.19 -0.31
CA ASP A 123 6.00 -7.01 -0.96
C ASP A 123 6.15 -5.60 -1.55
N GLY A 124 5.05 -4.99 -1.96
CA GLY A 124 4.99 -3.59 -2.36
C GLY A 124 3.57 -3.07 -2.48
N ALA A 125 3.44 -1.77 -2.68
CA ALA A 125 2.18 -1.12 -3.01
C ALA A 125 2.42 -0.04 -4.07
N GLY A 126 1.39 0.30 -4.82
CA GLY A 126 1.49 1.42 -5.75
C GLY A 126 0.16 1.81 -6.37
N THR A 127 0.21 2.90 -7.13
CA THR A 127 -0.93 3.44 -7.86
C THR A 127 -0.58 3.52 -9.34
N TRP A 128 -1.33 2.80 -10.16
CA TRP A 128 -1.27 2.90 -11.62
C TRP A 128 -2.38 3.83 -12.09
N ALA A 129 -2.04 4.81 -12.92
CA ALA A 129 -3.00 5.72 -13.53
C ALA A 129 -2.94 5.63 -15.05
N GLU A 130 -4.10 5.66 -15.69
CA GLU A 130 -4.24 5.58 -17.14
C GLU A 130 -5.59 6.16 -17.56
N ASP A 131 -5.60 6.99 -18.60
CA ASP A 131 -6.82 7.59 -19.17
C ASP A 131 -7.74 8.26 -18.14
N GLY A 132 -7.15 8.97 -17.17
CA GLY A 132 -7.89 9.66 -16.10
C GLY A 132 -8.48 8.73 -15.03
N ARG A 133 -8.24 7.42 -15.12
CA ARG A 133 -8.54 6.44 -14.07
C ARG A 133 -7.29 6.14 -13.26
N GLU A 134 -7.48 5.64 -12.05
CA GLU A 134 -6.40 5.14 -11.21
C GLU A 134 -6.83 3.89 -10.46
N VAL A 135 -5.86 3.04 -10.15
CA VAL A 135 -6.01 1.85 -9.31
C VAL A 135 -4.83 1.77 -8.34
N SER A 136 -5.13 1.80 -7.05
CA SER A 136 -4.14 1.54 -5.99
C SER A 136 -4.19 0.07 -5.61
N PHE A 137 -3.04 -0.58 -5.51
CA PHE A 137 -2.93 -2.02 -5.29
C PHE A 137 -1.86 -2.38 -4.26
N LEU A 138 -2.00 -3.57 -3.68
CA LEU A 138 -0.98 -4.26 -2.89
C LEU A 138 -0.41 -5.41 -3.71
N LEU A 139 0.87 -5.71 -3.56
CA LEU A 139 1.59 -6.73 -4.33
C LEU A 139 2.20 -7.78 -3.41
N GLU A 140 1.98 -9.04 -3.77
CA GLU A 140 2.71 -10.22 -3.31
C GLU A 140 3.42 -10.84 -4.51
N TYR A 141 4.75 -10.92 -4.47
CA TYR A 141 5.58 -11.43 -5.56
C TYR A 141 6.14 -12.81 -5.18
N ASP A 142 5.55 -13.88 -5.72
CA ASP A 142 5.87 -15.25 -5.35
C ASP A 142 6.91 -15.87 -6.29
N LEU A 143 8.07 -16.20 -5.72
CA LEU A 143 9.12 -16.98 -6.40
C LEU A 143 8.91 -18.50 -6.31
N GLY A 144 7.80 -18.96 -5.73
CA GLY A 144 7.52 -20.38 -5.53
C GLY A 144 8.26 -21.02 -4.36
N THR A 145 8.95 -20.24 -3.52
CA THR A 145 9.72 -20.74 -2.37
C THR A 145 8.86 -21.01 -1.15
N GLU A 146 7.71 -20.36 -1.03
CA GLU A 146 6.76 -20.53 0.06
C GLU A 146 5.82 -21.72 -0.19
N HIS A 147 5.40 -22.44 0.85
CA HIS A 147 4.38 -23.47 0.71
C HIS A 147 2.99 -22.84 0.53
N LEU A 148 2.16 -23.41 -0.34
CA LEU A 148 0.84 -22.86 -0.67
C LEU A 148 -0.08 -22.61 0.55
N PRO A 149 -0.10 -23.46 1.60
CA PRO A 149 -0.87 -23.17 2.80
C PRO A 149 -0.39 -21.91 3.54
N VAL A 150 0.92 -21.64 3.53
CA VAL A 150 1.49 -20.44 4.17
C VAL A 150 1.12 -19.20 3.36
N LEU A 151 1.22 -19.28 2.02
CA LEU A 151 0.77 -18.22 1.12
C LEU A 151 -0.71 -17.90 1.35
N ALA A 152 -1.56 -18.93 1.44
CA ALA A 152 -2.98 -18.76 1.64
C ALA A 152 -3.31 -18.24 3.05
N ALA A 153 -2.53 -18.63 4.07
CA ALA A 153 -2.70 -18.15 5.43
C ALA A 153 -2.55 -16.63 5.54
N LYS A 154 -1.71 -15.98 4.72
CA LYS A 154 -1.56 -14.51 4.68
C LYS A 154 -2.88 -13.75 4.49
N LEU A 155 -3.92 -14.39 3.94
CA LEU A 155 -5.22 -13.77 3.75
C LEU A 155 -5.88 -13.36 5.07
N ASP A 156 -5.49 -13.94 6.20
CA ASP A 156 -5.98 -13.54 7.52
C ASP A 156 -5.67 -12.06 7.83
N GLY A 157 -4.42 -11.64 7.63
CA GLY A 157 -3.95 -10.28 7.81
C GLY A 157 -4.59 -9.34 6.79
N TYR A 158 -4.69 -9.76 5.52
CA TYR A 158 -5.33 -8.94 4.49
C TYR A 158 -6.83 -8.75 4.73
N ALA A 159 -7.53 -9.76 5.25
CA ALA A 159 -8.94 -9.63 5.64
C ALA A 159 -9.10 -8.67 6.83
N LEU A 160 -8.21 -8.76 7.83
CA LEU A 160 -8.16 -7.81 8.94
C LEU A 160 -7.92 -6.38 8.43
N LEU A 161 -6.92 -6.16 7.57
CA LEU A 161 -6.65 -4.87 6.94
C LEU A 161 -7.88 -4.33 6.20
N ALA A 162 -8.53 -5.17 5.39
CA ALA A 162 -9.73 -4.78 4.65
C ALA A 162 -10.87 -4.37 5.58
N SER A 163 -11.07 -5.08 6.70
CA SER A 163 -12.08 -4.71 7.70
C SER A 163 -11.79 -3.36 8.38
N LEU A 164 -10.52 -3.09 8.71
CA LEU A 164 -10.11 -1.84 9.37
C LEU A 164 -10.29 -0.65 8.43
N LEU A 165 -9.90 -0.81 7.16
CA LEU A 165 -10.15 0.18 6.12
C LEU A 165 -11.66 0.41 5.93
N ALA A 166 -12.45 -0.66 5.93
CA ALA A 166 -13.89 -0.55 5.82
C ALA A 166 -14.51 0.21 7.00
N ASP A 167 -14.04 -0.02 8.23
CA ASP A 167 -14.41 0.78 9.39
C ASP A 167 -14.01 2.24 9.27
N ALA A 168 -12.87 2.54 8.65
CA ALA A 168 -12.46 3.90 8.32
C ALA A 168 -13.31 4.53 7.19
N GLY A 169 -14.15 3.75 6.52
CA GLY A 169 -14.94 4.19 5.36
C GLY A 169 -14.18 4.14 4.04
N GLN A 170 -13.02 3.48 4.00
CA GLN A 170 -12.16 3.34 2.84
C GLN A 170 -12.33 1.98 2.15
N ALA A 171 -12.19 1.95 0.83
CA ALA A 171 -12.17 0.69 0.09
C ALA A 171 -10.79 0.05 0.18
N ALA A 172 -10.75 -1.28 0.34
CA ALA A 172 -9.50 -1.99 0.29
C ALA A 172 -8.97 -2.02 -1.16
N PRO A 173 -7.67 -1.73 -1.38
CA PRO A 173 -7.03 -1.90 -2.68
C PRO A 173 -7.03 -3.38 -3.12
N PRO A 174 -7.06 -3.70 -4.42
CA PRO A 174 -6.80 -5.05 -4.90
C PRO A 174 -5.46 -5.61 -4.40
N LEU A 175 -5.48 -6.87 -3.96
CA LEU A 175 -4.30 -7.67 -3.64
C LEU A 175 -3.89 -8.47 -4.87
N LEU A 176 -2.71 -8.15 -5.41
CA LEU A 176 -2.14 -8.77 -6.58
C LEU A 176 -1.14 -9.84 -6.18
N PHE A 177 -1.35 -11.08 -6.63
CA PHE A 177 -0.32 -12.11 -6.58
C PHE A 177 0.34 -12.29 -7.95
N CYS A 178 1.64 -12.04 -8.03
CA CYS A 178 2.43 -12.27 -9.23
C CYS A 178 3.27 -13.54 -9.07
N PHE A 179 3.10 -14.51 -9.95
CA PHE A 179 3.75 -15.82 -9.89
C PHE A 179 4.74 -16.04 -11.03
N GLY A 180 5.82 -16.76 -10.75
CA GLY A 180 6.81 -17.12 -11.78
C GLY A 180 6.37 -18.19 -12.79
N SER A 181 5.22 -18.86 -12.60
CA SER A 181 4.71 -19.81 -13.58
C SER A 181 3.19 -20.03 -13.51
N PRO A 182 2.54 -20.38 -14.65
CA PRO A 182 1.10 -20.67 -14.67
C PRO A 182 0.69 -21.85 -13.78
N ARG A 183 1.56 -22.87 -13.66
CA ARG A 183 1.31 -24.03 -12.78
C ARG A 183 1.26 -23.62 -11.31
N ARG A 184 2.19 -22.74 -10.90
CA ARG A 184 2.24 -22.20 -9.53
C ARG A 184 1.01 -21.34 -9.27
N GLU A 185 0.64 -20.45 -10.20
CA GLU A 185 -0.57 -19.64 -10.12
C GLU A 185 -1.82 -20.51 -9.95
N GLN A 186 -2.01 -21.54 -10.80
CA GLN A 186 -3.18 -22.40 -10.72
C GLN A 186 -3.30 -23.09 -9.36
N ALA A 187 -2.18 -23.60 -8.82
CA ALA A 187 -2.15 -24.26 -7.52
C ALA A 187 -2.40 -23.26 -6.38
N ALA A 188 -1.83 -22.06 -6.45
CA ALA A 188 -2.08 -20.98 -5.51
C ALA A 188 -3.53 -20.52 -5.52
N ARG A 189 -4.14 -20.34 -6.69
CA ARG A 189 -5.58 -20.01 -6.81
C ARG A 189 -6.46 -21.03 -6.10
N ARG A 190 -6.19 -22.34 -6.27
CA ARG A 190 -6.93 -23.40 -5.55
C ARG A 190 -6.77 -23.28 -4.03
N ALA A 191 -5.56 -23.01 -3.56
CA ALA A 191 -5.29 -22.82 -2.14
C ALA A 191 -6.00 -21.57 -1.57
N LEU A 192 -5.90 -20.44 -2.29
CA LEU A 192 -6.56 -19.18 -1.93
C LEU A 192 -8.07 -19.34 -1.86
N THR A 193 -8.72 -19.91 -2.90
CA THR A 193 -10.16 -20.17 -2.90
C THR A 193 -10.61 -21.11 -1.78
N GLY A 194 -9.72 -21.98 -1.28
CA GLY A 194 -10.02 -22.86 -0.15
C GLY A 194 -10.07 -22.16 1.21
N THR A 195 -9.68 -20.89 1.30
CA THR A 195 -9.70 -20.12 2.56
C THR A 195 -11.00 -19.35 2.72
N GLN A 196 -11.49 -19.23 3.96
CA GLN A 196 -12.68 -18.44 4.27
C GLN A 196 -12.46 -16.94 4.02
N ASP A 197 -11.24 -16.45 4.27
CA ASP A 197 -10.88 -15.04 4.14
C ASP A 197 -10.81 -14.54 2.69
N SER A 198 -10.72 -15.45 1.71
CA SER A 198 -10.71 -15.08 0.28
C SER A 198 -11.93 -14.29 -0.17
N ALA A 199 -13.08 -14.46 0.49
CA ALA A 199 -14.30 -13.70 0.21
C ALA A 199 -14.25 -12.25 0.72
N ALA A 200 -13.38 -11.96 1.70
CA ALA A 200 -13.24 -10.64 2.30
C ALA A 200 -12.19 -9.75 1.61
N VAL A 201 -11.40 -10.32 0.67
CA VAL A 201 -10.26 -9.66 0.01
C VAL A 201 -10.46 -9.60 -1.50
N ARG A 202 -10.12 -8.47 -2.11
CA ARG A 202 -10.19 -8.24 -3.56
C ARG A 202 -8.95 -8.79 -4.24
N ILE A 203 -8.96 -10.05 -4.67
CA ILE A 203 -7.73 -10.74 -5.13
C ILE A 203 -7.69 -10.88 -6.65
N ALA A 204 -6.54 -10.56 -7.26
CA ALA A 204 -6.22 -10.93 -8.64
C ALA A 204 -4.85 -11.61 -8.72
N THR A 205 -4.70 -12.54 -9.66
CA THR A 205 -3.44 -13.28 -9.87
C THR A 205 -2.94 -13.13 -11.29
N ALA A 206 -1.63 -13.20 -11.48
CA ALA A 206 -1.04 -13.32 -12.81
C ALA A 206 0.23 -14.19 -12.74
N ALA A 207 0.40 -15.08 -13.71
CA ALA A 207 1.69 -15.73 -13.99
C ALA A 207 2.40 -15.01 -15.13
N ILE A 208 3.26 -14.04 -14.79
CA ILE A 208 4.01 -13.24 -15.75
C ILE A 208 5.49 -13.22 -15.40
N ASP A 209 6.32 -13.07 -16.44
CA ASP A 209 7.68 -12.59 -16.31
C ASP A 209 7.68 -11.07 -16.59
N PRO A 210 7.86 -10.19 -15.59
CA PRO A 210 7.86 -8.74 -15.80
C PRO A 210 9.02 -8.21 -16.66
N TYR A 211 9.99 -9.05 -17.05
CA TYR A 211 10.96 -8.68 -18.07
C TYR A 211 10.41 -8.79 -19.50
N LEU A 212 9.35 -9.58 -19.70
CA LEU A 212 8.78 -9.90 -21.01
C LEU A 212 7.35 -9.38 -21.17
N THR A 213 6.58 -9.35 -20.08
CA THR A 213 5.16 -9.03 -20.09
C THR A 213 4.87 -7.90 -19.11
N SER A 214 4.28 -6.82 -19.61
CA SER A 214 3.88 -5.70 -18.76
C SER A 214 2.74 -6.08 -17.79
N PRO A 215 2.86 -5.78 -16.49
CA PRO A 215 1.76 -5.94 -15.55
C PRO A 215 0.58 -5.00 -15.79
N ALA A 216 0.73 -3.93 -16.60
CA ALA A 216 -0.40 -3.06 -16.95
C ALA A 216 -1.38 -3.70 -17.96
N GLY A 217 -0.89 -4.70 -18.71
CA GLY A 217 -1.66 -5.39 -19.74
C GLY A 217 -2.77 -6.29 -19.19
N PRO A 218 -3.56 -6.92 -20.08
CA PRO A 218 -4.64 -7.84 -19.70
C PRO A 218 -4.06 -9.18 -19.26
N VAL A 219 -3.44 -9.21 -18.08
CA VAL A 219 -2.75 -10.40 -17.53
C VAL A 219 -3.41 -10.92 -16.25
N TRP A 220 -4.24 -10.09 -15.62
CA TRP A 220 -4.77 -10.35 -14.30
C TRP A 220 -6.03 -11.19 -14.35
N LEU A 221 -6.05 -12.27 -13.59
CA LEU A 221 -7.20 -13.12 -13.38
C LEU A 221 -7.81 -12.81 -12.01
N PRO A 222 -8.98 -12.15 -11.93
CA PRO A 222 -9.75 -12.05 -10.69
C PRO A 222 -9.93 -13.43 -10.04
N LEU A 223 -9.72 -13.54 -8.72
CA LEU A 223 -9.93 -14.80 -8.00
C LEU A 223 -11.43 -15.12 -7.91
N SER A 224 -12.23 -14.10 -7.64
CA SER A 224 -13.69 -14.14 -7.52
C SER A 224 -14.31 -13.11 -8.46
N GLY A 225 -15.26 -13.52 -9.31
CA GLY A 225 -15.92 -12.65 -10.30
C GLY A 225 -16.63 -13.44 -11.41
N PRO A 226 -17.37 -12.77 -12.32
CA PRO A 226 -17.99 -13.42 -13.47
C PRO A 226 -16.95 -14.22 -14.26
N GLN A 227 -17.29 -15.44 -14.68
CA GLN A 227 -16.35 -16.29 -15.43
C GLN A 227 -15.97 -15.63 -16.76
N GLY A 228 -14.68 -15.33 -16.93
CA GLY A 228 -14.09 -15.14 -18.26
C GLY A 228 -13.18 -13.92 -18.40
N GLY A 229 -11.88 -14.20 -18.53
CA GLY A 229 -10.91 -13.27 -19.12
C GLY A 229 -9.85 -12.74 -18.16
N GLN A 230 -8.64 -12.58 -18.69
CA GLN A 230 -7.65 -11.72 -18.08
C GLN A 230 -8.09 -10.26 -18.28
N VAL A 231 -7.92 -9.44 -17.26
CA VAL A 231 -8.25 -8.00 -17.29
C VAL A 231 -6.99 -7.18 -17.12
N ARG A 232 -7.04 -5.93 -17.58
CA ARG A 232 -5.94 -4.98 -17.42
C ARG A 232 -5.84 -4.53 -15.97
N LEU A 233 -4.67 -4.06 -15.57
CA LEU A 233 -4.46 -3.54 -14.21
C LEU A 233 -5.47 -2.44 -13.87
N ILE A 234 -5.66 -1.48 -14.79
CA ILE A 234 -6.57 -0.34 -14.62
C ILE A 234 -8.06 -0.74 -14.50
N ASP A 235 -8.42 -1.94 -14.98
CA ASP A 235 -9.81 -2.42 -14.98
C ASP A 235 -10.15 -3.26 -13.73
N LEU A 236 -9.16 -3.51 -12.84
CA LEU A 236 -9.37 -4.35 -11.66
C LEU A 236 -10.41 -3.79 -10.70
N ASP A 237 -10.52 -2.47 -10.56
CA ASP A 237 -11.50 -1.90 -9.65
C ASP A 237 -12.93 -2.19 -10.06
N ALA A 238 -13.19 -2.28 -11.38
CA ALA A 238 -14.48 -2.67 -11.92
C ALA A 238 -14.66 -4.20 -11.95
N ALA A 239 -13.59 -4.95 -12.18
CA ALA A 239 -13.64 -6.41 -12.33
C ALA A 239 -13.74 -7.15 -10.98
N LEU A 240 -13.22 -6.57 -9.89
CA LEU A 240 -13.22 -7.17 -8.56
C LEU A 240 -14.36 -6.63 -7.70
N PRO A 241 -15.32 -7.48 -7.29
CA PRO A 241 -16.36 -7.09 -6.33
C PRO A 241 -15.74 -6.51 -5.06
N ASP A 242 -16.36 -5.50 -4.48
CA ASP A 242 -15.96 -4.97 -3.17
C ASP A 242 -16.85 -5.59 -2.07
N PRO A 243 -16.32 -6.54 -1.29
CA PRO A 243 -17.12 -7.27 -0.29
C PRO A 243 -17.56 -6.38 0.88
N TRP A 244 -16.94 -5.22 1.07
CA TRP A 244 -17.21 -4.31 2.18
C TRP A 244 -18.09 -3.12 1.78
N ARG A 245 -18.50 -3.01 0.50
CA ARG A 245 -19.28 -1.86 -0.01
C ARG A 245 -20.54 -1.59 0.82
N ASP A 246 -21.35 -2.63 1.06
CA ASP A 246 -22.61 -2.50 1.79
C ASP A 246 -22.39 -2.20 3.28
N TYR A 247 -21.36 -2.81 3.87
CA TYR A 247 -20.93 -2.53 5.23
C TYR A 247 -20.59 -1.04 5.39
N ARG A 248 -19.71 -0.50 4.53
CA ARG A 248 -19.33 0.92 4.56
C ARG A 248 -20.51 1.84 4.37
N ALA A 249 -21.41 1.52 3.44
CA ALA A 249 -22.62 2.30 3.21
C ALA A 249 -23.53 2.34 4.44
N ARG A 250 -23.68 1.21 5.16
CA ARG A 250 -24.43 1.13 6.42
C ARG A 250 -23.76 1.95 7.53
N ARG A 251 -22.46 1.79 7.75
CA ARG A 251 -21.70 2.56 8.77
C ARG A 251 -21.76 4.06 8.51
N ALA A 252 -21.69 4.48 7.25
CA ALA A 252 -21.82 5.89 6.88
C ALA A 252 -23.21 6.46 7.21
N ARG A 253 -24.28 5.66 7.03
CA ARG A 253 -25.65 6.05 7.46
C ARG A 253 -25.75 6.17 8.97
N GLU A 254 -25.25 5.18 9.70
CA GLU A 254 -25.23 5.18 11.18
C GLU A 254 -24.50 6.42 11.73
N ARG A 255 -23.32 6.77 11.18
CA ARG A 255 -22.55 7.96 11.58
C ARG A 255 -23.31 9.26 11.32
N ARG A 256 -23.99 9.39 10.16
CA ARG A 256 -24.81 10.57 9.85
C ARG A 256 -25.97 10.72 10.84
N GLN A 257 -26.68 9.64 11.11
CA GLN A 257 -27.79 9.64 12.06
C GLN A 257 -27.33 9.99 13.48
N ALA A 258 -26.17 9.48 13.91
CA ALA A 258 -25.59 9.82 15.21
C ALA A 258 -25.25 11.32 15.29
N ALA A 259 -24.60 11.87 14.27
CA ALA A 259 -24.25 13.30 14.20
C ALA A 259 -25.49 14.20 14.15
N GLU A 260 -26.56 13.78 13.46
CA GLU A 260 -27.84 14.49 13.44
C GLU A 260 -28.52 14.49 14.81
N ARG A 261 -28.50 13.35 15.52
CA ARG A 261 -29.02 13.25 16.89
C ARG A 261 -28.25 14.14 17.86
N GLU A 262 -26.93 14.13 17.78
CA GLU A 262 -26.06 14.99 18.61
C GLU A 262 -26.33 16.47 18.35
N LYS A 263 -26.44 16.89 17.08
CA LYS A 263 -26.82 18.27 16.73
C LYS A 263 -28.23 18.64 17.22
N ALA A 264 -29.17 17.71 17.19
CA ALA A 264 -30.53 17.95 17.70
C ALA A 264 -30.55 18.12 19.23
N LEU A 265 -29.74 17.33 19.96
CA LEU A 265 -29.57 17.48 21.40
C LEU A 265 -28.94 18.84 21.74
N LEU A 266 -27.87 19.23 21.05
CA LEU A 266 -27.23 20.54 21.26
C LEU A 266 -28.18 21.71 21.00
N ARG A 267 -29.00 21.63 19.94
CA ARG A 267 -30.05 22.64 19.67
C ARG A 267 -31.12 22.68 20.75
N ALA A 268 -31.55 21.52 21.24
CA ALA A 268 -32.53 21.46 22.32
C ALA A 268 -31.98 22.07 23.62
N ASP A 269 -30.71 21.83 23.93
CA ASP A 269 -30.02 22.44 25.07
C ASP A 269 -29.87 23.97 24.91
N GLU A 270 -29.57 24.44 23.70
CA GLU A 270 -29.53 25.88 23.36
C GLU A 270 -30.92 26.53 23.50
N ASP A 271 -31.96 25.90 22.96
CA ASP A 271 -33.35 26.36 23.07
C ASP A 271 -33.81 26.39 24.53
N GLN A 272 -33.42 25.38 25.31
CA GLN A 272 -33.68 25.32 26.75
C GLN A 272 -32.92 26.42 27.50
N ALA A 273 -31.64 26.65 27.20
CA ALA A 273 -30.86 27.74 27.79
C ALA A 273 -31.41 29.13 27.43
N ALA A 274 -31.91 29.32 26.21
CA ALA A 274 -32.57 30.55 25.78
C ALA A 274 -33.94 30.76 26.46
N MET A 275 -34.68 29.67 26.69
CA MET A 275 -35.96 29.71 27.42
C MET A 275 -35.76 30.01 28.92
N TYR A 276 -34.61 29.65 29.50
CA TYR A 276 -34.32 29.79 30.93
C TYR A 276 -33.15 30.77 31.26
N GLY A 277 -32.76 31.65 30.33
CA GLY A 277 -31.56 32.50 30.47
C GLY A 277 -31.63 33.66 31.47
N ALA A 278 -30.87 33.50 32.56
CA ALA A 278 -30.23 34.47 33.50
C ALA A 278 -31.10 35.42 34.36
N PRO A 279 -30.89 35.48 35.71
CA PRO A 279 -31.56 36.45 36.57
C PRO A 279 -31.12 37.88 36.22
N ALA A 280 -32.08 38.72 35.85
CA ALA A 280 -31.88 40.16 35.73
C ALA A 280 -31.37 40.70 37.07
N GLY A 281 -30.26 41.45 37.03
CA GLY A 281 -29.72 42.13 38.18
C GLY A 281 -30.75 43.05 38.82
N GLU A 282 -30.99 42.86 40.11
CA GLU A 282 -31.76 43.81 40.91
C GLU A 282 -30.86 45.01 41.21
N THR A 283 -31.01 46.04 40.40
CA THR A 283 -30.62 47.41 40.77
C THR A 283 -31.89 48.14 41.20
N ALA A 284 -32.06 48.34 42.50
CA ALA A 284 -32.95 49.38 43.04
C ALA A 284 -32.34 49.99 44.30
N MET A 285 -31.74 51.15 44.07
CA MET A 285 -31.17 52.11 45.02
C MET A 285 -32.30 52.86 45.75
N LYS A 286 -32.18 53.08 47.08
CA LYS A 286 -32.66 54.30 47.77
C LYS A 286 -32.22 54.39 49.24
N ASP A 287 -31.35 55.37 49.53
CA ASP A 287 -31.45 56.45 50.55
C ASP A 287 -32.55 56.29 51.62
N ALA A 288 -32.41 56.61 52.92
CA ALA A 288 -31.39 57.24 53.76
C ALA A 288 -31.81 57.06 55.27
N PRO A 289 -31.52 57.98 56.21
CA PRO A 289 -30.49 57.93 57.25
C PRO A 289 -31.03 57.62 58.66
N HIS A 290 -30.15 57.42 59.66
CA HIS A 290 -30.27 57.95 61.05
C HIS A 290 -29.20 57.34 61.98
N GLY A 291 -28.60 58.21 62.82
CA GLY A 291 -27.99 57.84 64.10
C GLY A 291 -26.49 57.98 64.18
#